data_AF-A0A7S2JQC3-F1
#
_entry.id   AF-A0A7S2JQC3-F1
#
_cell.length_a   1.000
_cell.length_b   1.000
_cell.length_c   1.000
_cell.angle_alpha   90.00
_cell.angle_beta   90.00
_cell.angle_gamma   90.00
#
_symmetry.space_group_name_H-M   'P 1'
#
loop_
_entity.id
_entity.type
_entity.pdbx_description
1 polymer ?
#
loop_
_entity_poly.entity_id
_entity_poly.type
_entity_poly.pdbx_seq_one_letter_code
_entity_poly.pdbx_strand_id
1 'polypeptide(L)'
;MGPLAERLSCVDLEVVLANEGSGPLNDGCGADFVKLKQCQPGGVDTTHLRGVSLDGDADRIVYYFGGAGRGFRLLDGDRLALLFAHFLADLLKRSGLAADLRLGLVQTAYANGGAPARAG
;
A
#
# COMPACT_ATOMS: atom_id res chain seq x y z
N MET A 1 20.24 9.89 3.35
CA MET A 1 18.97 9.82 4.07
C MET A 1 18.13 11.02 3.64
N GLY A 2 17.35 10.90 2.56
CA GLY A 2 16.61 12.02 1.98
C GLY A 2 15.49 12.56 2.89
N PRO A 3 14.80 13.64 2.47
CA PRO A 3 13.76 14.33 3.27
C PRO A 3 12.62 13.42 3.74
N LEU A 4 12.35 12.33 3.02
CA LEU A 4 11.31 11.36 3.36
C LEU A 4 11.70 10.47 4.54
N ALA A 5 12.92 9.93 4.56
CA ALA A 5 13.40 9.08 5.65
C ALA A 5 13.46 9.84 6.97
N GLU A 6 13.88 11.11 6.93
CA GLU A 6 13.90 11.98 8.10
C GLU A 6 12.48 12.25 8.63
N ARG A 7 11.52 12.54 7.74
CA ARG A 7 10.12 12.75 8.15
C ARG A 7 9.44 11.51 8.71
N LEU A 8 9.87 10.32 8.28
CA LEU A 8 9.34 9.05 8.79
C LEU A 8 10.00 8.62 10.11
N SER A 9 11.08 9.26 10.54
CA SER A 9 11.74 8.94 11.82
C SER A 9 10.88 9.22 13.06
N CYS A 10 9.82 10.02 12.93
CA CYS A 10 8.92 10.37 14.03
C CYS A 10 7.87 9.28 14.34
N VAL A 11 7.77 8.28 13.47
CA VAL A 11 6.95 7.08 13.66
C VAL A 11 7.93 5.92 13.74
N ASP A 12 7.91 5.09 14.78
CA ASP A 12 8.90 4.02 15.07
C ASP A 12 8.98 2.95 13.95
N LEU A 13 9.54 3.33 12.81
CA LEU A 13 9.61 2.60 11.55
C LEU A 13 11.03 2.70 11.01
N GLU A 14 11.68 1.56 10.87
CA GLU A 14 12.92 1.45 10.13
C GLU A 14 12.62 1.41 8.63
N VAL A 15 13.15 2.40 7.90
CA VAL A 15 12.90 2.57 6.46
C VAL A 15 14.21 2.51 5.70
N VAL A 16 14.24 1.64 4.68
CA VAL A 16 15.33 1.55 3.72
C VAL A 16 14.82 2.10 2.39
N LEU A 17 15.46 3.15 1.88
CA LEU A 17 15.16 3.71 0.57
C LEU A 17 15.94 2.95 -0.51
N ALA A 18 15.29 2.76 -1.66
CA ALA A 18 15.88 2.15 -2.85
C ALA A 18 15.39 2.87 -4.10
N ASN A 19 16.11 2.68 -5.21
CA ASN A 19 15.81 3.32 -6.49
C ASN A 19 15.79 4.87 -6.42
N GLU A 20 16.71 5.47 -5.66
CA GLU A 20 16.76 6.92 -5.33
C GLU A 20 17.24 7.86 -6.48
N GLY A 21 17.19 7.44 -7.74
CA GLY A 21 17.40 8.35 -8.89
C GLY A 21 18.72 8.23 -9.67
N SER A 22 19.42 7.10 -9.60
CA SER A 22 20.60 6.83 -10.44
C SER A 22 20.26 6.28 -11.84
N GLY A 23 18.98 6.08 -12.17
CA GLY A 23 18.52 5.50 -13.42
C GLY A 23 17.25 6.17 -13.97
N PRO A 24 16.68 5.66 -15.08
CA PRO A 24 15.45 6.21 -15.65
C PRO A 24 14.27 6.10 -14.68
N LEU A 25 13.39 7.10 -14.71
CA LEU A 25 12.20 7.15 -13.85
C LEU A 25 11.26 5.96 -14.16
N ASN A 26 10.81 5.25 -13.13
CA ASN A 26 9.91 4.09 -13.20
C ASN A 26 10.43 2.91 -14.06
N ASP A 27 11.73 2.81 -14.30
CA ASP A 27 12.32 1.67 -15.03
C ASP A 27 12.63 0.51 -14.07
N GLY A 28 11.92 -0.60 -14.23
CA GLY A 28 12.07 -1.77 -13.36
C GLY A 28 11.62 -1.57 -11.91
N CYS A 29 10.95 -0.47 -11.59
CA CYS A 29 10.49 -0.11 -10.25
C CYS A 29 9.22 0.76 -10.28
N GLY A 30 8.69 1.08 -9.11
CA GLY A 30 7.56 1.97 -8.93
C GLY A 30 6.19 1.29 -8.88
N ALA A 31 5.16 2.03 -8.48
CA ALA A 31 3.85 1.47 -8.16
C ALA A 31 3.20 0.75 -9.36
N ASP A 32 3.24 1.35 -10.55
CA ASP A 32 2.68 0.77 -11.77
C ASP A 32 3.43 -0.51 -12.19
N PHE A 33 4.77 -0.50 -12.13
CA PHE A 33 5.58 -1.68 -12.43
C PHE A 33 5.21 -2.85 -11.52
N VAL A 34 5.18 -2.63 -10.21
CA VAL A 34 4.88 -3.66 -9.22
C VAL A 34 3.44 -4.16 -9.33
N LYS A 35 2.47 -3.27 -9.56
CA LYS A 35 1.06 -3.63 -9.78
C LYS A 35 0.86 -4.49 -11.03
N LEU A 36 1.51 -4.14 -12.14
CA LEU A 36 1.36 -4.82 -13.43
C LEU A 36 2.15 -6.13 -13.50
N LYS A 37 3.38 -6.15 -12.99
CA LYS A 37 4.27 -7.31 -13.06
C LYS A 37 4.10 -8.29 -11.91
N GLN A 38 3.50 -7.85 -10.80
CA GLN A 38 3.34 -8.65 -9.58
C GLN A 38 4.65 -9.29 -9.10
N CYS A 39 5.71 -8.50 -9.09
CA CYS A 39 7.04 -8.92 -8.65
C CYS A 39 7.73 -7.81 -7.84
N GLN A 40 8.87 -8.14 -7.24
CA GLN A 40 9.70 -7.19 -6.51
C GLN A 40 10.36 -6.19 -7.50
N PRO A 41 10.57 -4.93 -7.10
CA PRO A 41 11.32 -3.97 -7.91
C PRO A 41 12.78 -4.41 -8.09
N GLY A 42 13.39 -3.98 -9.19
CA GLY A 42 14.78 -4.30 -9.50
C GLY A 42 15.77 -3.74 -8.46
N GLY A 43 16.75 -4.56 -8.09
CA GLY A 43 17.83 -4.16 -7.17
C GLY A 43 17.44 -4.17 -5.69
N VAL A 44 16.27 -4.70 -5.33
CA VAL A 44 15.79 -4.78 -3.95
C VAL A 44 15.34 -6.20 -3.64
N ASP A 45 15.86 -6.80 -2.56
CA ASP A 45 15.32 -8.04 -2.01
C ASP A 45 14.35 -7.72 -0.88
N THR A 46 13.05 -7.94 -1.13
CA THR A 46 11.98 -7.76 -0.16
C THR A 46 11.43 -9.08 0.38
N THR A 47 12.18 -10.19 0.25
CA THR A 47 11.69 -11.54 0.60
C THR A 47 11.33 -11.68 2.08
N HIS A 48 12.00 -10.92 2.95
CA HIS A 48 11.80 -10.93 4.41
C HIS A 48 11.26 -9.61 4.96
N LEU A 49 10.85 -8.69 4.08
CA LEU A 49 10.46 -7.33 4.44
C LEU A 49 9.08 -7.00 3.86
N ARG A 50 8.40 -6.04 4.48
CA ARG A 50 7.28 -5.35 3.85
C ARG A 50 7.85 -4.30 2.91
N GLY A 51 7.50 -4.42 1.63
CA GLY A 51 7.88 -3.46 0.60
C GLY A 51 6.75 -2.48 0.33
N VAL A 52 7.15 -1.28 -0.09
CA VAL A 52 6.26 -0.23 -0.55
C VAL A 52 6.86 0.40 -1.79
N SER A 53 6.04 0.64 -2.81
CA SER A 53 6.46 1.32 -4.04
C SER A 53 5.57 2.53 -4.28
N LEU A 54 6.21 3.64 -4.63
CA LEU A 54 5.60 4.88 -5.07
C LEU A 54 5.69 4.98 -6.60
N ASP A 55 4.82 5.73 -7.25
CA ASP A 55 5.04 6.16 -8.63
C ASP A 55 5.87 7.46 -8.71
N GLY A 56 6.06 7.97 -9.93
CA GLY A 56 7.07 9.00 -10.22
C GLY A 56 6.79 10.36 -9.59
N ASP A 57 5.52 10.70 -9.38
CA ASP A 57 5.04 11.90 -8.69
C ASP A 57 4.48 11.60 -7.28
N ALA A 58 4.55 10.33 -6.85
CA ALA A 58 4.20 9.86 -5.52
C ALA A 58 2.72 10.08 -5.14
N ASP A 59 1.80 10.04 -6.11
CA ASP A 59 0.36 10.07 -5.87
C ASP A 59 -0.27 8.66 -5.79
N ARG A 60 0.48 7.61 -6.17
CA ARG A 60 0.11 6.20 -5.98
C ARG A 60 1.08 5.47 -5.07
N ILE A 61 0.51 4.55 -4.31
CA ILE A 61 1.25 3.64 -3.44
C ILE A 61 0.70 2.22 -3.56
N VAL A 62 1.62 1.25 -3.61
CA VAL A 62 1.28 -0.17 -3.48
C VAL A 62 2.17 -0.80 -2.43
N TYR A 63 1.58 -1.65 -1.59
CA TYR A 63 2.31 -2.45 -0.62
C TYR A 63 2.47 -3.86 -1.16
N TYR A 64 3.48 -4.55 -0.65
CA TYR A 64 3.70 -5.95 -0.95
C TYR A 64 4.56 -6.59 0.12
N PHE A 65 4.56 -7.90 0.16
CA PHE A 65 5.46 -8.67 1.00
C PHE A 65 5.83 -9.98 0.32
N GLY A 66 7.04 -10.43 0.57
CA GLY A 66 7.48 -11.79 0.28
C GLY A 66 7.46 -12.64 1.54
N GLY A 67 7.54 -13.95 1.36
CA GLY A 67 7.88 -14.87 2.44
C GLY A 67 8.48 -16.13 1.88
N ALA A 68 9.38 -16.76 2.64
CA ALA A 68 9.94 -18.06 2.30
C ALA A 68 8.80 -19.06 2.00
N GLY A 69 8.70 -19.51 0.75
CA GLY A 69 7.67 -20.43 0.28
C GLY A 69 6.28 -19.84 0.02
N ARG A 70 6.03 -18.55 0.27
CA ARG A 70 4.70 -17.92 0.07
C ARG A 70 4.56 -17.07 -1.19
N GLY A 71 5.64 -16.94 -1.98
CA GLY A 71 5.67 -16.15 -3.21
C GLY A 71 5.48 -14.65 -2.98
N PHE A 72 5.55 -13.86 -4.04
CA PHE A 72 5.26 -12.43 -3.98
C PHE A 72 3.77 -12.19 -3.74
N ARG A 73 3.42 -11.29 -2.81
CA ARG A 73 2.03 -10.95 -2.48
C ARG A 73 1.82 -9.45 -2.57
N LEU A 74 0.98 -9.04 -3.52
CA LEU A 74 0.57 -7.66 -3.71
C LEU A 74 -0.56 -7.26 -2.74
N LEU A 75 -0.44 -6.07 -2.18
CA LEU A 75 -1.45 -5.34 -1.43
C LEU A 75 -1.72 -4.02 -2.16
N ASP A 76 -2.68 -4.05 -3.09
CA ASP A 76 -3.03 -2.91 -3.92
C ASP A 76 -4.07 -1.98 -3.24
N GLY A 77 -4.53 -0.99 -3.99
CA GLY A 77 -5.47 0.03 -3.52
C GLY A 77 -6.72 -0.54 -2.86
N ASP A 78 -7.29 -1.65 -3.37
CA ASP A 78 -8.48 -2.27 -2.75
C ASP A 78 -8.18 -2.83 -1.37
N ARG A 79 -7.01 -3.46 -1.19
CA ARG A 79 -6.58 -4.01 0.10
C ARG A 79 -6.34 -2.89 1.12
N LEU A 80 -5.73 -1.78 0.68
CA LEU A 80 -5.53 -0.60 1.51
C LEU A 80 -6.87 0.06 1.88
N ALA A 81 -7.78 0.19 0.92
CA ALA A 81 -9.08 0.80 1.15
C ALA A 81 -9.95 -0.03 2.12
N LEU A 82 -9.91 -1.35 2.02
CA LEU A 82 -10.56 -2.24 2.99
C LEU A 82 -9.93 -2.15 4.38
N LEU A 83 -8.59 -2.06 4.47
CA LEU A 83 -7.89 -1.87 5.73
C LEU A 83 -8.35 -0.57 6.41
N PHE A 84 -8.38 0.54 5.67
CA PHE A 84 -8.84 1.82 6.19
C PHE A 84 -10.32 1.81 6.56
N ALA A 85 -11.18 1.23 5.72
CA ALA A 85 -12.61 1.10 6.03
C ALA A 85 -12.83 0.30 7.31
N HIS A 86 -12.10 -0.81 7.50
CA HIS A 86 -12.19 -1.61 8.72
C HIS A 86 -11.73 -0.83 9.95
N PHE A 87 -10.57 -0.16 9.86
CA PHE A 87 -10.04 0.65 10.94
C PHE A 87 -10.98 1.79 11.34
N LEU A 88 -11.51 2.53 10.36
CA LEU A 88 -12.46 3.61 10.60
C LEU A 88 -13.78 3.10 11.18
N ALA A 89 -14.29 1.97 10.71
CA ALA A 89 -15.50 1.36 11.29
C ALA A 89 -15.31 1.00 12.77
N ASP A 90 -14.14 0.49 13.14
CA ASP A 90 -13.82 0.16 14.53
C ASP A 90 -13.66 1.42 15.39
N LEU A 91 -13.07 2.50 14.85
CA LEU A 91 -13.03 3.79 15.53
C LEU A 91 -14.42 4.37 15.78
N LEU A 92 -15.31 4.33 14.79
CA LEU A 92 -16.69 4.80 14.92
C LEU A 92 -17.48 4.02 15.99
N LYS A 93 -17.26 2.70 16.07
CA LYS A 93 -17.86 1.88 17.14
C LYS A 93 -17.34 2.28 18.50
N ARG A 94 -16.02 2.44 18.64
CA ARG A 94 -15.37 2.78 19.93
C ARG A 94 -15.69 4.20 20.40
N SER A 95 -15.96 5.13 19.47
CA SER A 95 -16.36 6.49 19.80
C SER A 95 -17.85 6.66 20.09
N GLY A 96 -18.67 5.62 19.87
CA GLY A 96 -20.12 5.70 20.03
C GLY A 96 -20.86 6.42 18.89
N LEU A 97 -20.16 6.81 17.82
CA LEU A 97 -20.72 7.59 16.70
C LEU A 97 -21.26 6.72 15.55
N ALA A 98 -21.21 5.39 15.69
CA ALA A 98 -21.62 4.46 14.64
C ALA A 98 -23.11 4.59 14.24
N ALA A 99 -23.97 5.14 15.11
CA ALA A 99 -25.38 5.40 14.79
C ALA A 99 -25.59 6.70 14.01
N ASP A 100 -24.69 7.68 14.19
CA ASP A 100 -24.83 9.04 13.64
C ASP A 100 -24.08 9.22 12.32
N LEU A 101 -23.00 8.46 12.13
CA LEU A 101 -22.12 8.56 10.98
C LEU A 101 -22.16 7.29 10.13
N ARG A 102 -22.36 7.46 8.82
CA ARG A 102 -22.33 6.38 7.84
C ARG A 102 -20.96 6.33 7.17
N LEU A 103 -20.35 5.14 7.18
CA LEU A 103 -19.11 4.86 6.46
C LEU A 103 -19.42 4.12 5.16
N GLY A 104 -18.94 4.64 4.04
CA GLY A 104 -19.04 4.01 2.73
C GLY A 104 -17.66 3.84 2.08
N LEU A 105 -17.53 2.81 1.25
CA LEU A 105 -16.35 2.54 0.44
C LEU A 105 -16.71 2.76 -1.04
N VAL A 106 -16.01 3.66 -1.71
CA VAL A 106 -16.19 3.93 -3.15
C VAL A 106 -15.12 3.19 -3.93
N GLN A 107 -15.53 2.42 -4.93
CA GLN A 107 -14.64 1.64 -5.79
C GLN A 107 -14.99 1.86 -7.26
N THR A 108 -14.02 1.62 -8.14
CA THR A 108 -14.21 1.63 -9.59
C THR A 108 -14.41 0.20 -10.11
N ALA A 109 -14.76 0.06 -11.39
CA ALA A 109 -14.86 -1.25 -12.04
C ALA A 109 -13.53 -2.04 -12.10
N TYR A 110 -12.40 -1.39 -11.83
CA TYR A 110 -11.07 -2.03 -11.79
C TYR A 110 -10.75 -2.67 -10.43
N ALA A 111 -11.66 -2.58 -9.46
CA ALA A 111 -11.51 -3.23 -8.17
C ALA A 111 -11.54 -4.75 -8.32
N ASN A 112 -10.63 -5.46 -7.65
CA ASN A 112 -10.66 -6.90 -7.59
C ASN A 112 -11.97 -7.33 -6.91
N GLY A 113 -12.77 -8.18 -7.57
CA GLY A 113 -14.10 -8.62 -7.11
C GLY A 113 -14.17 -9.39 -5.78
N GLY A 114 -13.09 -9.40 -4.99
CA GLY A 114 -13.03 -9.88 -3.61
C GLY A 114 -13.30 -8.80 -2.55
N ALA A 115 -13.54 -7.54 -2.94
CA ALA A 115 -14.06 -6.54 -2.03
C ALA A 115 -15.55 -6.81 -1.77
N PRO A 116 -15.99 -7.09 -0.53
CA PRO A 116 -17.39 -7.33 -0.26
C PRO A 116 -18.15 -6.03 -0.52
N ALA A 117 -18.96 -6.03 -1.58
CA ALA A 117 -20.11 -5.15 -1.65
C ALA A 117 -21.04 -5.54 -0.49
N ARG A 118 -20.84 -4.94 0.68
CA ARG A 118 -21.88 -4.90 1.71
C ARG A 118 -22.51 -3.52 1.69
N ALA A 119 -23.63 -3.50 0.99
CA ALA A 119 -24.62 -2.44 0.92
C ALA A 119 -25.41 -2.33 2.23
N GLY A 120 -25.94 -1.14 2.47
CA GLY A 120 -27.18 -0.92 3.22
C GLY A 120 -27.05 -0.92 4.73
#